data_AF-A0A3D2IBQ1-F1
#
_entry.id   AF-A0A3D2IBQ1-F1
#
_cell.length_a   1.000
_cell.length_b   1.000
_cell.length_c   1.000
_cell.angle_alpha   90.00
_cell.angle_beta   90.00
_cell.angle_gamma   90.00
#
_symmetry.space_group_name_H-M   'P 1'
#
loop_
_entity.id
_entity.type
_entity.pdbx_description
1 polymer ?
#
loop_
_entity_poly.entity_id
_entity_poly.type
_entity_poly.pdbx_seq_one_letter_code
_entity_poly.pdbx_strand_id
1 'polypeptide(L)'
;MDFNELQKIWDSQSNKPIYVLREEALHQKILAKSRKAGRTANITEWVLIFTGLLAAGILVYFDFIKDEGNVFSYISVVLFSLITVYAIINRFLRKNKTESFERTILGDLEHALSISEYQVSLSKGMLYGFWPVGYSLSVLSL
;
A
#
# COMPACT_ATOMS: atom_id res chain seq x y z
N MET A 1 41.30 24.15 6.05
CA MET A 1 40.89 23.74 4.69
C MET A 1 39.43 23.36 4.77
N ASP A 2 38.58 24.10 4.07
CA ASP A 2 37.14 23.89 4.09
C ASP A 2 36.79 22.72 3.16
N PHE A 3 35.88 21.83 3.57
CA PHE A 3 35.56 20.59 2.84
C PHE A 3 35.15 20.85 1.38
N ASN A 4 34.53 22.01 1.14
CA ASN A 4 34.11 22.48 -0.18
C ASN A 4 35.29 22.77 -1.13
N GLU A 5 36.43 23.24 -0.62
CA GLU A 5 37.62 23.49 -1.45
C GLU A 5 38.28 22.19 -1.91
N LEU A 6 38.35 21.20 -1.01
CA LEU A 6 38.91 19.87 -1.32
C LEU A 6 38.05 19.13 -2.36
N GLN A 7 36.72 19.24 -2.26
CA GLN A 7 35.81 18.66 -3.24
C GLN A 7 35.97 19.31 -4.63
N LYS A 8 36.17 20.63 -4.68
CA LYS A 8 36.38 21.36 -5.95
C LYS A 8 37.67 20.97 -6.65
N ILE A 9 38.76 20.75 -5.90
CA ILE A 9 40.04 20.28 -6.44
C ILE A 9 39.91 18.83 -6.94
N TRP A 10 39.26 17.96 -6.16
CA TRP A 10 38.98 16.59 -6.55
C TRP A 10 38.16 16.52 -7.86
N ASP A 11 37.08 17.28 -7.94
CA ASP A 11 36.20 17.33 -9.12
C ASP A 11 36.92 17.91 -10.36
N SER A 12 37.87 18.84 -10.18
CA SER A 12 38.68 19.40 -11.29
C SER A 12 39.72 18.43 -11.85
N GLN A 13 40.19 17.46 -11.04
CA GLN A 13 41.21 16.49 -11.45
C GLN A 13 40.60 15.19 -11.99
N SER A 14 39.41 14.81 -11.52
CA SER A 14 38.67 13.68 -12.07
C SER A 14 37.91 14.14 -13.31
N ASN A 15 38.51 13.96 -14.49
CA ASN A 15 37.87 14.13 -15.81
C ASN A 15 36.73 13.11 -16.09
N LYS A 16 35.90 12.84 -15.07
CA LYS A 16 34.68 12.03 -15.17
C LYS A 16 33.54 13.01 -15.39
N PRO A 17 32.70 12.83 -16.43
CA PRO A 17 31.58 13.74 -16.64
C PRO A 17 30.71 13.79 -15.38
N ILE A 18 30.24 14.99 -15.03
CA ILE A 18 29.35 15.26 -13.88
C ILE A 18 28.12 14.31 -13.88
N TYR A 19 27.78 13.77 -15.05
CA TYR A 19 26.71 12.81 -15.32
C TYR A 19 27.12 11.33 -15.34
N VAL A 20 28.24 10.92 -14.73
CA VAL A 20 28.40 9.49 -14.39
C VAL A 20 27.45 9.20 -13.22
N LEU A 21 26.17 9.01 -13.55
CA LEU A 21 25.20 8.40 -12.65
C LEU A 21 25.84 7.08 -12.18
N ARG A 22 26.21 7.02 -10.89
CA ARG A 22 26.69 5.77 -10.29
C ARG A 22 25.53 4.81 -10.33
N GLU A 23 25.56 3.89 -11.28
CA GLU A 23 24.53 2.89 -11.51
C GLU A 23 24.23 2.10 -10.23
N GLU A 24 25.26 1.83 -9.43
CA GLU A 24 25.12 1.15 -8.15
C GLU A 24 24.37 2.01 -7.12
N ALA A 25 24.66 3.31 -7.06
CA ALA A 25 23.98 4.23 -6.13
C ALA A 25 22.52 4.46 -6.54
N LEU A 26 22.24 4.52 -7.85
CA LEU A 26 20.88 4.58 -8.38
C LEU A 26 20.12 3.28 -8.08
N HIS A 27 20.73 2.14 -8.36
CA HIS A 27 20.14 0.83 -8.11
C HIS A 27 19.85 0.62 -6.62
N GLN A 28 20.76 1.01 -5.71
CA GLN A 28 20.50 0.98 -4.27
C GLN A 28 19.32 1.87 -3.86
N LYS A 29 19.17 3.06 -4.44
CA LYS A 29 18.01 3.93 -4.17
C LYS A 29 16.70 3.31 -4.67
N ILE A 30 16.71 2.69 -5.86
CA ILE A 30 15.55 1.98 -6.42
C ILE A 30 15.16 0.82 -5.51
N LEU A 31 16.12 -0.02 -5.10
CA LEU A 31 15.90 -1.14 -4.18
C LEU A 31 15.36 -0.67 -2.82
N ALA A 32 15.94 0.39 -2.25
CA ALA A 32 15.47 0.94 -0.97
C ALA A 32 14.02 1.44 -1.08
N LYS A 33 13.67 2.12 -2.17
CA LYS A 33 12.31 2.61 -2.42
C LYS A 33 11.33 1.46 -2.67
N SER A 34 11.73 0.46 -3.44
CA SER A 34 10.95 -0.77 -3.69
C SER A 34 10.63 -1.51 -2.39
N ARG A 35 11.64 -1.72 -1.53
CA ARG A 35 11.45 -2.34 -0.20
C ARG A 35 10.51 -1.53 0.68
N LYS A 36 10.61 -0.20 0.67
CA LYS A 36 9.72 0.68 1.43
C LYS A 36 8.28 0.60 0.91
N ALA A 37 8.08 0.61 -0.42
CA ALA A 37 6.77 0.48 -1.04
C ALA A 37 6.14 -0.89 -0.71
N GLY A 38 6.90 -1.98 -0.84
CA GLY A 38 6.43 -3.33 -0.48
C GLY A 38 6.06 -3.47 1.00
N ARG A 39 6.85 -2.88 1.91
CA ARG A 39 6.51 -2.81 3.34
C ARG A 39 5.22 -2.03 3.57
N THR A 40 5.07 -0.88 2.93
CA THR A 40 3.89 -0.04 3.08
C THR A 40 2.65 -0.76 2.57
N ALA A 41 2.70 -1.36 1.38
CA ALA A 41 1.61 -2.15 0.82
C ALA A 41 1.20 -3.31 1.74
N ASN A 42 2.18 -4.02 2.32
CA ASN A 42 1.90 -5.10 3.26
C ASN A 42 1.21 -4.60 4.54
N ILE A 43 1.65 -3.46 5.09
CA ILE A 43 1.03 -2.85 6.28
C ILE A 43 -0.39 -2.40 5.94
N THR A 44 -0.60 -1.69 4.83
CA THR A 44 -1.92 -1.16 4.45
C THR A 44 -2.93 -2.26 4.18
N GLU A 45 -2.52 -3.34 3.51
CA GLU A 45 -3.38 -4.51 3.30
C GLU A 45 -3.81 -5.15 4.62
N TRP A 46 -2.87 -5.34 5.55
CA TRP A 46 -3.18 -5.90 6.86
C TRP A 46 -4.10 -4.99 7.67
N VAL A 47 -3.82 -3.68 7.71
CA VAL A 47 -4.67 -2.70 8.41
C VAL A 47 -6.08 -2.76 7.88
N LEU A 48 -6.27 -2.86 6.56
CA LEU A 48 -7.59 -2.92 5.96
C LEU A 48 -8.33 -4.22 6.28
N ILE A 49 -7.65 -5.36 6.23
CA ILE A 49 -8.23 -6.66 6.62
C ILE A 49 -8.62 -6.65 8.10
N PHE A 50 -7.73 -6.20 8.98
CA PHE A 50 -8.01 -6.14 10.42
C PHE A 50 -9.15 -5.18 10.75
N THR A 51 -9.16 -3.99 10.16
CA THR A 51 -10.23 -3.01 10.38
C THR A 51 -11.57 -3.55 9.91
N GLY A 52 -11.62 -4.17 8.72
CA GLY A 52 -12.84 -4.75 8.17
C GLY A 52 -13.38 -5.90 9.02
N LEU A 53 -12.51 -6.81 9.47
CA LEU A 53 -12.90 -7.91 10.36
C LEU A 53 -13.37 -7.42 11.73
N LEU A 54 -12.65 -6.47 12.34
CA LEU A 54 -13.04 -5.91 13.64
C LEU A 54 -14.38 -5.19 13.55
N ALA A 55 -14.59 -4.37 12.53
CA ALA A 55 -15.85 -3.65 12.33
C ALA A 55 -17.02 -4.63 12.12
N ALA A 56 -16.88 -5.60 11.22
CA ALA A 56 -17.91 -6.62 10.99
C ALA A 56 -18.19 -7.45 12.26
N GLY A 57 -17.14 -7.85 13.00
CA GLY A 57 -17.28 -8.62 14.23
C GLY A 57 -17.98 -7.86 15.34
N ILE A 58 -17.68 -6.56 15.52
CA ILE A 58 -18.36 -5.70 16.48
C ILE A 58 -19.84 -5.57 16.11
N LEU A 59 -20.16 -5.24 14.86
CA LEU A 59 -21.55 -5.07 14.42
C LEU A 59 -22.35 -6.35 14.59
N VAL A 60 -21.80 -7.51 14.20
CA VAL A 60 -22.46 -8.81 14.42
C VAL A 60 -22.68 -9.09 15.91
N TYR A 61 -21.73 -8.74 16.78
CA TYR A 61 -21.89 -8.91 18.23
C TYR A 61 -23.06 -8.08 18.77
N PHE A 62 -23.15 -6.80 18.41
CA PHE A 62 -24.26 -5.96 18.87
C PHE A 62 -25.60 -6.35 18.24
N ASP A 63 -25.64 -6.65 16.95
CA ASP A 63 -26.88 -6.98 16.24
C ASP A 63 -27.46 -8.32 16.68
N PHE A 64 -26.64 -9.37 16.81
CA PHE A 64 -27.15 -10.73 17.07
C PHE A 64 -27.19 -11.11 18.55
N ILE A 65 -26.34 -10.53 19.41
CA ILE A 65 -26.29 -10.90 20.84
C ILE A 65 -27.10 -9.94 21.69
N LYS A 66 -27.14 -8.64 21.34
CA LYS A 66 -27.93 -7.64 22.08
C LYS A 66 -29.29 -7.34 21.46
N ASP A 67 -29.58 -7.90 20.29
CA ASP A 67 -30.85 -7.72 19.56
C ASP A 67 -31.18 -6.23 19.31
N GLU A 68 -30.14 -5.40 19.18
CA GLU A 68 -30.21 -3.97 18.86
C GLU A 68 -30.15 -3.75 17.32
N GLY A 69 -30.38 -4.81 16.55
CA GLY A 69 -30.10 -4.86 15.12
C GLY A 69 -31.02 -3.98 14.27
N ASN A 70 -30.42 -3.04 13.54
CA ASN A 70 -31.07 -2.23 12.51
C ASN A 70 -30.73 -2.78 11.10
N VAL A 71 -31.63 -2.65 10.12
CA VAL A 71 -31.40 -2.97 8.70
C VAL A 71 -30.09 -2.36 8.18
N PHE A 72 -29.77 -1.13 8.59
CA PHE A 72 -28.51 -0.46 8.21
C PHE A 72 -27.26 -1.11 8.81
N SER A 73 -27.38 -1.75 9.97
CA SER A 73 -26.28 -2.48 10.60
C SER A 73 -25.96 -3.76 9.83
N TYR A 74 -26.97 -4.53 9.44
CA TYR A 74 -26.81 -5.69 8.57
C TYR A 74 -26.18 -5.33 7.21
N ILE A 75 -26.60 -4.22 6.59
CA ILE A 75 -25.98 -3.72 5.35
C ILE A 75 -24.50 -3.39 5.58
N SER A 76 -24.18 -2.73 6.70
CA SER A 76 -22.81 -2.39 7.05
C SER A 76 -21.93 -3.62 7.26
N VAL A 77 -22.44 -4.67 7.93
CA VAL A 77 -21.75 -5.96 8.09
C VAL A 77 -21.41 -6.58 6.73
N VAL A 78 -22.37 -6.61 5.80
CA VAL A 78 -22.17 -7.14 4.45
C VAL A 78 -21.10 -6.33 3.71
N LEU A 79 -21.15 -5.01 3.77
CA LEU A 79 -20.18 -4.14 3.11
C LEU A 79 -18.76 -4.32 3.68
N PHE A 80 -18.58 -4.33 5.00
CA PHE A 80 -17.28 -4.58 5.63
C PHE A 80 -16.73 -5.97 5.26
N SER A 81 -17.61 -6.97 5.18
CA SER A 81 -17.22 -8.32 4.76
C SER A 81 -16.74 -8.34 3.30
N LEU A 82 -17.45 -7.67 2.40
CA LEU A 82 -17.05 -7.55 0.99
C LEU A 82 -15.72 -6.83 0.82
N ILE A 83 -15.51 -5.72 1.54
CA ILE A 83 -14.24 -4.97 1.53
C ILE A 83 -13.09 -5.87 2.02
N THR A 84 -13.31 -6.63 3.08
CA THR A 84 -12.31 -7.56 3.64
C THR A 84 -11.96 -8.65 2.64
N VAL A 85 -12.96 -9.28 2.01
CA VAL A 85 -12.74 -10.31 0.98
C VAL A 85 -11.98 -9.73 -0.22
N TYR A 86 -12.38 -8.55 -0.70
CA TYR A 86 -11.68 -7.85 -1.76
C TYR A 86 -10.21 -7.61 -1.43
N ALA A 87 -9.90 -7.21 -0.20
CA ALA A 87 -8.53 -7.00 0.27
C ALA A 87 -7.70 -8.28 0.25
N ILE A 88 -8.29 -9.38 0.74
CA ILE A 88 -7.64 -10.70 0.79
C ILE A 88 -7.34 -11.19 -0.63
N ILE A 89 -8.30 -11.10 -1.55
CA ILE A 89 -8.12 -11.50 -2.96
C ILE A 89 -6.98 -10.68 -3.59
N ASN A 90 -7.00 -9.36 -3.43
CA ASN A 90 -5.95 -8.51 -4.00
C ASN A 90 -4.57 -8.78 -3.41
N ARG A 91 -4.49 -9.11 -2.12
CA ARG A 91 -3.26 -9.54 -1.46
C ARG A 91 -2.72 -10.84 -2.06
N PHE A 92 -3.59 -11.82 -2.33
CA PHE A 92 -3.18 -13.07 -3.01
C PHE A 92 -2.71 -12.82 -4.43
N LEU A 93 -3.46 -12.02 -5.21
CA LEU A 93 -3.07 -11.66 -6.58
C LEU A 93 -1.72 -10.93 -6.62
N ARG A 94 -1.43 -10.03 -5.67
CA ARG A 94 -0.13 -9.35 -5.58
C ARG A 94 1.02 -10.32 -5.30
N LYS A 95 0.84 -11.27 -4.38
CA LYS A 95 1.87 -12.27 -4.06
C LYS A 95 2.24 -13.10 -5.29
N ASN A 96 1.26 -13.55 -6.06
CA ASN A 96 1.51 -14.32 -7.28
C ASN A 96 2.26 -13.52 -8.35
N LYS A 97 1.98 -12.21 -8.48
CA LYS A 97 2.72 -11.34 -9.43
C LYS A 97 4.16 -11.05 -9.00
N THR A 98 4.47 -11.14 -7.71
CA THR A 98 5.82 -10.82 -7.21
C THR A 98 6.85 -11.89 -7.60
N GLU A 99 6.42 -13.13 -7.85
CA GLU A 99 7.33 -14.23 -8.22
C GLU A 99 7.76 -14.23 -9.69
N SER A 100 7.14 -13.42 -10.55
CA SER A 100 7.39 -13.43 -12.00
C SER A 100 8.44 -12.40 -12.48
N PHE A 101 8.96 -11.54 -11.61
CA PHE A 101 9.92 -10.50 -12.01
C PHE A 101 11.36 -11.03 -12.05
N GLU A 102 12.08 -10.76 -13.14
CA GLU A 102 13.50 -11.08 -13.25
C GLU A 102 14.34 -10.24 -12.28
N ARG A 103 15.39 -10.83 -11.69
CA ARG A 103 16.32 -10.14 -10.77
C ARG A 103 17.36 -9.31 -11.55
N THR A 104 16.88 -8.39 -12.38
CA THR A 104 17.68 -7.42 -13.13
C THR A 104 17.31 -6.01 -12.70
N ILE A 105 18.15 -5.00 -13.00
CA ILE A 105 17.87 -3.59 -12.65
C ILE A 105 16.53 -3.13 -13.25
N LEU A 106 16.25 -3.55 -14.48
CA LEU A 106 14.98 -3.27 -15.17
C LEU A 106 13.81 -4.01 -14.50
N GLY A 107 13.97 -5.30 -14.20
CA GLY A 107 12.94 -6.09 -13.51
C GLY A 107 12.62 -5.58 -12.10
N ASP A 108 13.62 -5.12 -11.34
CA ASP A 108 13.43 -4.50 -10.03
C ASP A 108 12.69 -3.16 -10.11
N LEU A 109 12.91 -2.40 -11.20
CA LEU A 109 12.20 -1.15 -11.46
C LEU A 109 10.73 -1.41 -11.82
N GLU A 110 10.46 -2.36 -12.71
CA GLU A 110 9.10 -2.79 -13.08
C GLU A 110 8.33 -3.34 -11.88
N HIS A 111 9.00 -4.13 -11.04
CA HIS A 111 8.45 -4.59 -9.78
C HIS A 111 8.09 -3.42 -8.85
N ALA A 112 8.98 -2.43 -8.70
CA ALA A 112 8.71 -1.25 -7.88
C ALA A 112 7.55 -0.39 -8.43
N LEU A 113 7.44 -0.28 -9.76
CA LEU A 113 6.37 0.44 -10.44
C LEU A 113 5.03 -0.26 -10.21
N SER A 114 4.96 -1.58 -10.42
CA SER A 114 3.74 -2.37 -10.24
C SER A 114 3.23 -2.35 -8.79
N ILE A 115 4.12 -2.33 -7.79
CA ILE A 115 3.73 -2.14 -6.38
C ILE A 115 3.12 -0.75 -6.17
N SER A 116 3.71 0.29 -6.76
CA SER A 116 3.25 1.67 -6.60
C SER A 116 1.88 1.87 -7.25
N GLU A 117 1.67 1.32 -8.46
CA GLU A 117 0.38 1.32 -9.15
C GLU A 117 -0.68 0.55 -8.37
N TYR A 118 -0.33 -0.64 -7.88
CA TYR A 118 -1.20 -1.43 -7.00
C TYR A 118 -1.64 -0.62 -5.77
N GLN A 119 -0.70 0.08 -5.13
CA GLN A 119 -1.00 0.88 -3.93
C GLN A 119 -1.95 2.05 -4.23
N VAL A 120 -1.79 2.72 -5.39
CA VAL A 120 -2.72 3.75 -5.84
C VAL A 120 -4.09 3.15 -6.14
N SER A 121 -4.15 2.02 -6.84
CA SER A 121 -5.40 1.32 -7.16
C SER A 121 -6.14 0.88 -5.89
N LEU A 122 -5.42 0.28 -4.94
CA LEU A 122 -5.95 -0.10 -3.64
C LEU A 122 -6.50 1.11 -2.88
N SER A 123 -5.77 2.24 -2.88
CA SER A 123 -6.21 3.47 -2.21
C SER A 123 -7.48 4.06 -2.84
N LYS A 124 -7.60 4.04 -4.18
CA LYS A 124 -8.83 4.44 -4.87
C LYS A 124 -9.98 3.48 -4.53
N GLY A 125 -9.72 2.17 -4.57
CA GLY A 125 -10.70 1.15 -4.20
C GLY A 125 -11.21 1.32 -2.75
N MET A 126 -10.32 1.69 -1.83
CA MET A 126 -10.69 2.05 -0.47
C MET A 126 -11.64 3.24 -0.43
N LEU A 127 -11.28 4.36 -1.09
CA LEU A 127 -12.10 5.57 -1.08
C LEU A 127 -13.51 5.30 -1.61
N TYR A 128 -13.64 4.57 -2.73
CA TYR A 128 -14.94 4.24 -3.29
C TYR A 128 -15.69 3.17 -2.48
N GLY A 129 -15.00 2.18 -1.94
CA GLY A 129 -15.61 1.07 -1.18
C GLY A 129 -16.11 1.48 0.20
N PHE A 130 -15.40 2.38 0.90
CA PHE A 130 -15.79 2.85 2.22
C PHE A 130 -16.87 3.95 2.18
N TRP A 131 -17.07 4.61 1.05
CA TRP A 131 -18.11 5.63 0.90
C TRP A 131 -19.53 5.15 1.30
N PRO A 132 -20.05 4.04 0.75
CA PRO A 132 -21.38 3.53 1.14
C PRO A 132 -21.45 3.10 2.61
N VAL A 133 -20.35 2.64 3.20
CA VAL A 133 -20.26 2.27 4.61
C VAL A 133 -20.38 3.49 5.52
N GLY A 134 -19.70 4.58 5.17
CA GLY A 134 -19.81 5.84 5.91
C GLY A 134 -21.25 6.38 5.91
N TYR A 135 -21.95 6.23 4.78
CA TYR A 135 -23.34 6.62 4.66
C TYR A 135 -24.28 5.71 5.49
N SER A 136 -24.11 4.39 5.47
CA SER A 136 -24.96 3.49 6.26
C SER A 136 -24.79 3.69 7.77
N LEU A 137 -23.56 3.96 8.23
CA LEU A 137 -23.28 4.25 9.64
C LEU A 137 -23.81 5.60 10.10
N SER A 138 -23.74 6.65 9.27
CA SER A 138 -24.28 7.96 9.66
C SER A 138 -25.80 7.95 9.81
N VAL A 139 -26.49 7.18 8.95
CA VAL A 139 -27.93 6.96 9.06
C VAL A 139 -28.29 6.15 10.31
N LEU A 140 -27.43 5.23 10.74
CA LEU A 140 -27.63 4.46 11.98
C LEU A 140 -27.47 5.31 13.25
N SER A 141 -26.69 6.40 13.19
CA SER A 141 -26.48 7.32 14.31
C SER A 141 -27.55 8.41 14.48
N LEU A 142 -28.53 8.47 13.57
CA LEU A 142 -29.67 9.41 13.58
C LEU A 142 -30.91 8.74 14.17
#